data_AF-G3C975-F1
#
_entry.id   AF-G3C975-F1
#
_cell.length_a   1.000
_cell.length_b   1.000
_cell.length_c   1.000
_cell.angle_alpha   90.00
_cell.angle_beta   90.00
_cell.angle_gamma   90.00
#
_symmetry.space_group_name_H-M   'P 1'
#
loop_
_entity.id
_entity.type
_entity.pdbx_description
1 polymer ?
#
loop_
_entity_poly.entity_id
_entity_poly.type
_entity_poly.pdbx_seq_one_letter_code
_entity_poly.pdbx_strand_id
1 'polypeptide(L)' 'MRRYGRVTIYTDGALWYVDACRWAGVEHVVHDRPLRNPMEGINQYLKDRTESFDDLYPTRRPRPSFERV' A
#
# COMPACT_ATOMS: atom_id res chain seq x y z
N MET A 1 24.73 -4.32 -2.86
CA MET A 1 24.23 -5.13 -1.72
C MET A 1 22.71 -5.26 -1.86
N ARG A 2 22.14 -6.47 -2.00
CA ARG A 2 20.67 -6.64 -2.04
C ARG A 2 20.16 -6.74 -0.59
N ARG A 3 19.45 -5.72 -0.11
CA ARG A 3 19.00 -5.61 1.29
C ARG A 3 18.03 -6.72 1.73
N TYR A 4 17.28 -7.28 0.78
CA TYR A 4 16.18 -8.25 1.07
C TYR A 4 16.23 -9.53 0.22
N GLY A 5 17.29 -9.76 -0.56
CA GLY A 5 17.37 -10.94 -1.44
C GLY A 5 16.28 -10.94 -2.53
N ARG A 6 15.97 -12.12 -3.10
CA ARG A 6 14.87 -12.30 -4.07
C ARG A 6 13.68 -12.86 -3.29
N VAL A 7 12.57 -12.13 -3.30
CA VAL A 7 11.36 -12.44 -2.53
C VAL A 7 10.16 -12.40 -3.49
N THR A 8 9.21 -13.31 -3.30
CA THR A 8 7.92 -13.28 -4.01
C THR A 8 7.09 -12.10 -3.49
N ILE A 9 6.54 -11.31 -4.41
CA ILE A 9 5.78 -10.09 -4.09
C ILE A 9 4.28 -10.39 -4.20
N TYR A 10 3.54 -10.08 -3.14
CA TYR A 10 2.09 -10.28 -3.03
C TYR A 10 1.36 -8.93 -3.10
N THR A 11 0.43 -8.75 -4.04
CA THR A 11 -0.33 -7.49 -4.21
C THR A 11 -1.78 -7.71 -4.64
N ASP A 12 -2.58 -6.64 -4.70
CA ASP A 12 -3.98 -6.63 -5.13
C ASP A 12 -4.22 -6.85 -6.64
N GLY A 13 -3.16 -6.91 -7.45
CA GLY A 13 -3.22 -7.21 -8.88
C GLY A 13 -3.32 -5.98 -9.78
N ALA A 14 -3.08 -4.78 -9.27
CA ALA A 14 -2.97 -3.60 -10.12
C ALA A 14 -1.85 -3.77 -11.18
N LEU A 15 -2.13 -3.35 -12.42
CA LEU A 15 -1.31 -3.68 -13.60
C LEU A 15 0.16 -3.25 -13.49
N TRP A 16 0.42 -2.13 -12.82
CA TRP A 16 1.77 -1.58 -12.63
C TRP A 16 2.69 -2.49 -11.81
N TYR A 17 2.15 -3.37 -10.96
CA TYR A 17 2.96 -4.36 -10.23
C TYR A 17 3.57 -5.41 -11.15
N VAL A 18 2.87 -5.78 -12.23
CA VAL A 18 3.35 -6.78 -13.18
C VAL A 18 4.61 -6.28 -13.90
N ASP A 19 4.55 -5.05 -14.41
CA ASP A 19 5.69 -4.43 -15.11
C ASP A 19 6.88 -4.22 -14.16
N ALA A 20 6.62 -3.73 -12.94
CA ALA A 20 7.64 -3.52 -11.93
C ALA A 20 8.32 -4.83 -11.50
N CYS A 21 7.55 -5.89 -11.26
CA CYS A 21 8.08 -7.20 -10.85
C CYS A 21 8.87 -7.86 -11.97
N ARG A 22 8.40 -7.75 -13.22
CA ARG A 22 9.13 -8.21 -14.41
C ARG A 22 10.47 -7.51 -14.56
N TRP A 23 10.48 -6.18 -14.43
CA TRP A 23 11.70 -5.37 -14.47
C TRP A 23 12.69 -5.75 -13.35
N ALA A 24 12.18 -5.96 -12.13
CA ALA A 24 12.98 -6.33 -10.97
C ALA A 24 13.42 -7.83 -10.95
N GLY A 25 12.91 -8.66 -11.88
CA GLY A 25 13.18 -10.09 -11.94
C GLY A 25 12.69 -10.86 -10.71
N VAL A 26 11.57 -10.43 -10.13
CA VAL A 26 10.92 -11.05 -8.97
C VAL A 26 9.59 -11.69 -9.37
N GLU A 27 9.22 -12.74 -8.64
CA GLU A 27 7.93 -13.39 -8.81
C GLU A 27 6.81 -12.51 -8.24
N HIS A 28 5.70 -12.43 -8.96
CA HIS A 28 4.53 -11.66 -8.57
C HIS A 28 3.33 -12.59 -8.42
N VAL A 29 2.67 -12.50 -7.27
CA VAL A 29 1.47 -13.25 -6.94
C VAL A 29 0.37 -12.27 -6.55
N VAL A 30 -0.80 -12.40 -7.17
CA VAL A 30 -1.98 -11.65 -6.75
C VAL A 30 -2.56 -12.34 -5.53
N HIS A 31 -2.62 -11.63 -4.41
CA HIS A 31 -3.10 -12.21 -3.17
C HIS A 31 -4.63 -12.30 -3.15
N ASP A 32 -5.15 -13.31 -2.47
CA ASP A 32 -6.57 -13.52 -2.26
C ASP A 32 -7.11 -12.69 -1.08
N ARG A 33 -8.42 -12.79 -0.80
CA ARG A 33 -9.10 -12.04 0.25
C ARG A 33 -8.46 -12.11 1.65
N PRO A 34 -7.96 -13.26 2.16
CA PRO A 34 -7.41 -13.33 3.52
C PRO A 34 -6.17 -12.45 3.73
N LEU A 35 -5.33 -12.27 2.71
CA LEU A 35 -4.14 -11.40 2.80
C LEU A 35 -4.48 -9.91 2.65
N ARG A 36 -5.63 -9.59 2.07
CA ARG A 36 -6.06 -8.20 1.89
C ARG A 36 -6.32 -7.48 3.21
N ASN A 37 -6.98 -8.14 4.16
CA ASN A 37 -7.36 -7.53 5.44
C ASN A 37 -6.15 -7.09 6.29
N PRO A 38 -5.12 -7.93 6.51
CA PRO A 38 -3.91 -7.49 7.22
C PRO A 38 -3.17 -6.35 6.52
N MET A 39 -3.05 -6.40 5.19
CA MET A 39 -2.37 -5.36 4.42
C MET A 39 -3.09 -4.02 4.50
N GLU A 40 -4.43 -4.03 4.41
CA GLU A 40 -5.24 -2.83 4.57
C GLU A 40 -5.15 -2.28 6.00
N GLY A 41 -5.12 -3.14 7.02
CA GLY A 41 -4.89 -2.74 8.41
C GLY A 41 -3.55 -2.04 8.62
N ILE A 42 -2.46 -2.55 8.02
CA ILE A 42 -1.14 -1.91 8.08
C ILE A 42 -1.16 -0.56 7.37
N ASN A 43 -1.78 -0.47 6.20
CA ASN A 43 -1.91 0.79 5.46
C ASN A 43 -2.66 1.84 6.26
N GLN A 44 -3.76 1.46 6.93
CA GLN A 44 -4.51 2.39 7.77
C GLN A 44 -3.72 2.81 9.02
N TYR A 45 -3.04 1.89 9.68
CA TYR A 45 -2.16 2.22 10.80
C TYR A 45 -1.09 3.26 10.42
N LEU A 46 -0.48 3.12 9.23
CA LEU A 46 0.49 4.09 8.73
C LEU A 46 -0.16 5.44 8.42
N LYS A 47 -1.32 5.44 7.78
CA LYS A 47 -2.07 6.68 7.48
C LYS A 47 -2.45 7.44 8.74
N ASP A 48 -3.01 6.76 9.74
CA ASP A 48 -3.37 7.35 11.04
C ASP A 48 -2.14 8.01 11.69
N ARG A 49 -0.95 7.39 11.57
CA ARG A 49 0.29 7.95 12.12
C ARG A 49 0.84 9.12 11.32
N THR A 50 0.55 9.19 10.03
CA THR A 50 1.00 10.28 9.14
C THR A 50 -0.08 11.33 8.89
N GLU A 51 -1.23 11.26 9.55
CA GLU A 51 -2.35 12.18 9.32
C GLU A 51 -1.95 13.65 9.49
N SER A 52 -1.05 13.94 10.43
CA SER A 52 -0.54 15.30 10.66
C SER A 52 0.28 15.87 9.50
N PHE A 53 0.75 15.05 8.54
CA PHE A 53 1.38 15.54 7.33
C PHE A 53 0.38 16.20 6.36
N ASP A 54 -0.89 15.78 6.38
CA ASP A 54 -1.92 16.36 5.51
C ASP A 54 -2.23 17.81 5.93
N ASP A 55 -2.09 18.13 7.22
CA ASP A 55 -2.31 19.48 7.75
C ASP A 55 -1.23 20.48 7.29
N LEU A 56 -0.05 19.99 6.88
CA LEU A 56 1.03 20.83 6.31
C LEU A 56 0.72 21.28 4.87
N TYR A 57 -0.22 20.60 4.20
CA TYR A 57 -0.62 20.90 2.82
C TYR A 57 -2.13 21.11 2.76
N PRO A 58 -2.64 22.25 3.28
CA PRO A 58 -4.07 22.50 3.36
C PRO A 58 -4.71 22.37 1.97
N THR A 59 -5.51 21.32 1.81
CA THR A 59 -6.30 21.11 0.60
C THR A 59 -7.42 22.15 0.55
N ARG A 60 -7.77 22.63 -0.65
CA ARG A 60 -8.84 23.64 -0.83
C ARG A 60 -10.25 23.12 -0.51
N ARG A 61 -10.40 21.86 -0.09
CA ARG A 61 -11.70 21.23 0.19
C ARG A 61 -11.74 20.81 1.66
N PRO A 62 -12.84 21.05 2.38
CA PRO A 62 -12.99 20.55 3.74
C PRO A 62 -12.89 19.02 3.74
N ARG A 63 -12.17 18.47 4.72
CA ARG A 63 -12.04 17.01 4.89
C ARG A 63 -13.44 16.42 5.11
N PRO A 64 -13.90 15.45 4.30
CA PRO A 64 -15.09 14.69 4.66
C PRO A 64 -14.81 13.93 5.96
N SER A 65 -15.78 13.90 6.87
CA SER A 65 -15.69 13.11 8.10
C SER A 65 -15.52 11.64 7.72
N PHE A 66 -14.31 11.12 7.86
CA PHE A 66 -14.05 9.70 7.75
C PHE A 66 -14.59 9.07 9.03
N GLU A 67 -15.87 8.71 9.05
CA GLU A 67 -16.42 7.91 10.13
C GLU A 67 -15.69 6.57 10.13
N ARG A 68 -14.95 6.33 11.22
CA ARG A 68 -14.28 5.07 11.49
C ARG A 68 -15.37 4.04 11.76
N VAL A 69 -15.75 3.27 10.72
CA VAL A 69 -16.68 2.13 10.81
C VAL A 69 -16.08 1.02 11.67
#